data_AF-A0A3C1S117-F1
#
_entry.id   AF-A0A3C1S117-F1
#
_cell.length_a   1.000
_cell.length_b   1.000
_cell.length_c   1.000
_cell.angle_alpha   90.00
_cell.angle_beta   90.00
_cell.angle_gamma   90.00
#
_symmetry.space_group_name_H-M   'P 1'
#
loop_
_entity.id
_entity.type
_entity.pdbx_description
1 polymer ?
#
loop_
_entity_poly.entity_id
_entity_poly.type
_entity_poly.pdbx_seq_one_letter_code
_entity_poly.pdbx_strand_id
1 'polypeptide(L)'
;MCYASYVTSQIDANSVFVLPALSNAEMQSITTVSQGGLVYNSTDGRLYKYTGSQWIPIGLGASLDEDLKFIRGNVNENGTIAQGTGFTVKKLTNSRYQIDFLLPFKAVPSITFTAGELTALNSYEDNVVNIISLSNSRATVIIHDNEGENNVEDFWFSFIAVGPR
;
A
#
# COMPACT_ATOMS: atom_id res chain seq x y z
N MET A 1 41.38 21.71 -26.44
CA MET A 1 41.73 21.70 -25.00
C MET A 1 40.60 20.99 -24.27
N CYS A 2 40.89 19.91 -23.56
CA CYS A 2 39.91 19.23 -22.72
C CYS A 2 40.09 19.77 -21.30
N TYR A 3 39.06 20.37 -20.71
CA TYR A 3 39.09 20.82 -19.32
C TYR A 3 38.49 19.71 -18.45
N ALA A 4 39.28 19.19 -17.51
CA ALA A 4 38.75 18.39 -16.42
C ALA A 4 38.23 19.35 -15.33
N SER A 5 36.92 19.36 -15.12
CA SER A 5 36.31 20.07 -13.98
C SER A 5 36.32 19.15 -12.77
N TYR A 6 37.06 19.54 -11.74
CA TYR A 6 37.04 18.85 -10.45
C TYR A 6 36.08 19.61 -9.53
N VAL A 7 34.93 19.01 -9.25
CA VAL A 7 34.00 19.52 -8.24
C VAL A 7 34.22 18.71 -6.98
N THR A 8 34.89 19.29 -5.99
CA THR A 8 34.91 18.77 -4.63
C THR A 8 33.75 19.41 -3.88
N SER A 9 32.85 18.59 -3.33
CA SER A 9 31.91 19.06 -2.32
C SER A 9 32.35 18.49 -0.98
N GLN A 10 32.63 19.37 -0.03
CA GLN A 10 32.86 18.99 1.36
C GLN A 10 31.50 19.00 2.04
N ILE A 11 31.07 17.85 2.57
CA ILE A 11 29.90 17.78 3.44
C ILE A 11 30.44 17.88 4.88
N ASP A 12 30.49 19.11 5.42
CA ASP A 12 30.74 19.29 6.85
C ASP A 12 29.47 19.02 7.68
N ALA A 13 29.57 19.16 9.00
CA ALA A 13 28.50 18.78 9.93
C ALA A 13 27.15 19.50 9.71
N ASN A 14 27.10 20.56 8.90
CA ASN A 14 25.88 21.29 8.54
C ASN A 14 25.67 21.45 7.02
N SER A 15 26.45 20.73 6.21
CA SER A 15 26.34 20.81 4.76
C SER A 15 25.16 19.98 4.26
N VAL A 16 24.27 20.64 3.50
CA VAL A 16 23.16 19.99 2.81
C VAL A 16 23.45 19.97 1.32
N PHE A 17 23.26 18.82 0.68
CA PHE A 17 23.22 18.78 -0.78
C PHE A 17 21.92 19.44 -1.25
N VAL A 18 22.05 20.62 -1.87
CA VAL A 18 20.90 21.40 -2.35
C VAL A 18 20.68 21.12 -3.84
N LEU A 19 19.45 20.76 -4.18
CA LEU A 19 18.99 20.67 -5.56
C LEU A 19 18.41 22.01 -6.03
N PRO A 20 18.52 22.35 -7.33
CA PRO A 20 17.80 23.50 -7.89
C PRO A 20 16.31 23.39 -7.59
N ALA A 21 15.73 24.45 -7.01
CA ALA A 21 14.31 24.54 -6.73
C ALA A 21 13.63 25.37 -7.84
N LEU A 22 12.63 24.78 -8.50
CA LEU A 22 11.95 25.38 -9.66
C LEU A 22 10.44 25.26 -9.49
N SER A 23 9.65 26.15 -10.07
CA SER A 23 8.21 25.97 -10.25
C SER A 23 7.91 24.96 -11.34
N ASN A 24 6.64 24.53 -11.45
CA ASN A 24 6.17 23.67 -12.54
C ASN A 24 6.53 24.24 -13.93
N ALA A 25 6.30 25.55 -14.14
CA ALA A 25 6.57 26.20 -15.40
C ALA A 25 8.07 26.28 -15.72
N GLU A 26 8.89 26.61 -14.71
CA GLU A 26 10.34 26.71 -14.88
C GLU A 26 10.96 25.34 -15.17
N MET A 27 10.56 24.29 -14.44
CA MET A 27 11.04 22.93 -14.67
C MET A 27 10.72 22.46 -16.10
N GLN A 28 9.49 22.65 -16.57
CA GLN A 28 9.07 22.25 -17.92
C GLN A 28 9.73 23.07 -19.04
N SER A 29 10.24 24.27 -18.72
CA SER A 29 10.95 25.12 -19.68
C SER A 29 12.38 24.64 -19.98
N ILE A 30 12.93 23.71 -19.18
CA ILE A 30 14.30 23.23 -19.36
C ILE A 30 14.34 22.16 -20.46
N THR A 31 14.98 22.47 -21.58
CA THR A 31 14.98 21.62 -22.79
C THR A 31 16.30 20.90 -23.06
N THR A 32 17.37 21.21 -22.34
CA THR A 32 18.73 20.69 -22.60
C THR A 32 19.29 19.82 -21.47
N VAL A 33 18.43 19.31 -20.59
CA VAL A 33 18.84 18.46 -19.46
C VAL A 33 19.29 17.10 -19.95
N SER A 34 20.45 16.63 -19.49
CA SER A 34 20.87 15.25 -19.70
C SER A 34 20.00 14.28 -18.88
N GLN A 35 19.76 13.09 -19.42
CA GLN A 35 19.07 12.03 -18.69
C GLN A 35 19.71 11.82 -17.29
N GLY A 36 18.86 11.76 -16.26
CA GLY A 36 19.28 11.64 -14.87
C GLY A 36 19.37 12.95 -14.09
N GLY A 37 19.14 14.11 -14.72
CA GLY A 37 19.06 15.39 -14.02
C GLY A 37 18.02 15.38 -12.88
N LEU A 38 18.34 16.06 -11.78
CA LEU A 38 17.52 16.11 -10.56
C LEU A 38 17.17 17.55 -10.21
N VAL A 39 15.91 17.79 -9.85
CA VAL A 39 15.41 19.09 -9.37
C VAL A 39 14.41 18.89 -8.22
N TYR A 40 14.25 19.91 -7.38
CA TYR A 40 13.10 20.02 -6.49
C TYR A 40 12.05 20.91 -7.15
N ASN A 41 10.84 20.40 -7.31
CA ASN A 41 9.71 21.17 -7.78
C ASN A 41 9.02 21.83 -6.58
N SER A 42 9.17 23.14 -6.47
CA SER A 42 8.60 23.97 -5.40
C SER A 42 7.09 24.13 -5.48
N THR A 43 6.48 23.93 -6.65
CA THR A 43 5.02 23.95 -6.80
C THR A 43 4.41 22.65 -6.26
N ASP A 44 5.01 21.52 -6.59
CA ASP A 44 4.49 20.19 -6.24
C ASP A 44 5.04 19.65 -4.90
N GLY A 45 6.08 20.27 -4.36
CA GLY A 45 6.76 19.83 -3.14
C GLY A 45 7.49 18.49 -3.29
N ARG A 46 7.99 18.17 -4.48
CA ARG A 46 8.54 16.85 -4.82
C ARG A 46 9.87 16.94 -5.56
N LEU A 47 10.70 15.92 -5.39
CA LEU A 47 11.88 15.72 -6.24
C LEU A 47 11.43 15.19 -7.61
N TYR A 48 12.13 15.58 -8.65
CA TYR A 48 11.90 15.11 -10.02
C TYR A 48 13.22 14.66 -10.67
N LYS A 49 13.14 13.62 -11.52
CA LYS A 49 14.21 13.12 -12.38
C LYS A 49 13.84 13.33 -13.85
N TYR A 50 14.78 13.81 -14.64
CA TYR A 50 14.62 13.84 -16.09
C TYR A 50 14.96 12.48 -16.72
N THR A 51 14.07 11.90 -17.51
CA THR A 51 14.26 10.57 -18.15
C THR A 51 15.05 10.64 -19.45
N GLY A 52 15.37 11.84 -19.95
CA GLY A 52 15.84 12.08 -21.31
C GLY A 52 14.75 12.67 -22.21
N SER A 53 13.48 12.54 -21.82
CA SER A 53 12.32 13.08 -22.56
C SER A 53 11.32 13.85 -21.68
N GLN A 54 11.23 13.54 -20.39
CA GLN A 54 10.25 14.14 -19.49
C GLN A 54 10.75 14.17 -18.05
N TRP A 55 10.17 15.05 -17.24
CA TRP A 55 10.34 15.07 -15.80
C TRP A 55 9.35 14.11 -15.14
N ILE A 56 9.87 13.13 -14.38
CA ILE A 56 9.05 12.24 -13.54
C ILE A 56 9.33 12.54 -12.06
N PRO A 57 8.32 12.55 -11.18
CA PRO A 57 8.58 12.73 -9.75
C PRO A 57 9.42 11.56 -9.22
N ILE A 58 10.12 11.74 -8.11
CA ILE A 58 10.86 10.69 -7.41
C ILE A 58 10.19 10.52 -6.06
N GLY A 59 9.67 9.32 -5.81
CA GLY A 59 8.92 8.98 -4.60
C GLY A 59 7.95 7.83 -4.85
N LEU A 60 7.17 7.48 -3.84
CA LEU A 60 6.09 6.51 -3.96
C LEU A 60 5.03 7.09 -4.93
N GLY A 61 4.85 6.45 -6.09
CA GLY A 61 3.81 6.81 -7.07
C GLY A 61 4.28 7.65 -8.26
N ALA A 62 5.51 7.48 -8.73
CA ALA A 62 5.99 8.07 -10.00
C ALA A 62 5.79 7.16 -11.24
N SER A 63 4.86 6.21 -11.17
CA SER A 63 4.40 5.51 -12.36
C SER A 63 3.13 6.19 -12.88
N LEU A 64 2.92 6.12 -14.19
CA LEU A 64 1.60 6.36 -14.81
C LEU A 64 0.61 5.21 -14.48
N ASP A 65 0.93 4.39 -13.47
CA ASP A 65 0.15 3.27 -12.97
C ASP A 65 -0.55 3.68 -11.66
N GLU A 66 -1.53 2.89 -11.22
CA GLU A 66 -2.27 3.16 -9.99
C GLU A 66 -1.32 3.25 -8.76
N ASP A 67 -1.41 4.34 -7.98
CA ASP A 67 -0.76 4.41 -6.66
C ASP A 67 -1.54 3.53 -5.68
N LEU A 68 -1.03 2.32 -5.49
CA LEU A 68 -1.69 1.29 -4.69
C LEU A 68 -1.18 1.26 -3.26
N LYS A 69 -2.14 1.04 -2.37
CA LYS A 69 -1.95 0.63 -0.98
C LYS A 69 -2.26 -0.86 -0.86
N PHE A 70 -1.48 -1.54 -0.02
CA PHE A 70 -1.67 -2.95 0.31
C PHE A 70 -1.82 -3.07 1.83
N ILE A 71 -2.86 -3.77 2.29
CA ILE A 71 -3.02 -4.19 3.70
C ILE A 71 -3.23 -5.69 3.71
N ARG A 72 -2.49 -6.41 4.55
CA ARG A 72 -2.68 -7.85 4.76
C ARG A 72 -2.81 -8.15 6.24
N GLY A 73 -3.56 -9.19 6.57
CA GLY A 73 -3.77 -9.57 7.95
C GLY A 73 -4.08 -11.05 8.11
N ASN A 74 -3.78 -11.56 9.30
CA ASN A 74 -4.18 -12.86 9.78
C ASN A 74 -4.98 -12.64 11.07
N VAL A 75 -6.13 -13.27 11.18
CA VAL A 75 -7.11 -13.05 12.24
C VAL A 75 -7.42 -14.39 12.90
N ASN A 76 -7.30 -14.45 14.22
CA ASN A 76 -7.66 -15.63 15.00
C ASN A 76 -9.19 -15.80 15.06
N GLU A 77 -9.64 -17.03 15.32
CA GLU A 77 -11.06 -17.37 15.54
C GLU A 77 -11.76 -16.47 16.59
N ASN A 78 -11.03 -16.00 17.59
CA ASN A 78 -11.55 -15.12 18.63
C ASN A 78 -11.63 -13.64 18.22
N GLY A 79 -11.23 -13.32 16.98
CA GLY A 79 -11.23 -11.97 16.40
C GLY A 79 -10.06 -11.09 16.83
N THR A 80 -9.05 -11.64 17.49
CA THR A 80 -7.79 -10.94 17.71
C THR A 80 -6.91 -10.98 16.47
N ILE A 81 -6.06 -9.97 16.30
CA ILE A 81 -5.10 -9.93 15.20
C ILE A 81 -3.96 -10.91 15.50
N ALA A 82 -3.81 -11.93 14.66
CA ALA A 82 -2.67 -12.83 14.73
C ALA A 82 -1.43 -12.18 14.12
N GLN A 83 -1.58 -11.53 12.95
CA GLN A 83 -0.50 -10.81 12.26
C GLN A 83 -1.04 -9.67 11.39
N GLY A 84 -0.18 -8.68 11.14
CA GLY A 84 -0.47 -7.52 10.30
C GLY A 84 -0.65 -6.23 11.12
N THR A 85 -0.66 -5.09 10.42
CA THR A 85 -0.89 -3.75 10.99
C THR A 85 -1.69 -2.92 10.00
N GLY A 86 -2.17 -1.74 10.41
CA GLY A 86 -2.96 -0.85 9.54
C GLY A 86 -4.46 -1.14 9.53
N PHE A 87 -4.93 -2.05 10.37
CA PHE A 87 -6.34 -2.38 10.57
C PHE A 87 -6.63 -2.77 12.02
N THR A 88 -7.91 -2.76 12.40
CA THR A 88 -8.43 -3.35 13.62
C THR A 88 -9.46 -4.42 13.29
N VAL A 89 -9.68 -5.36 14.21
CA VAL A 89 -10.71 -6.39 14.07
C VAL A 89 -11.69 -6.30 15.24
N LYS A 90 -12.98 -6.42 14.93
CA LYS A 90 -14.03 -6.63 15.92
C LYS A 90 -14.80 -7.89 15.54
N LYS A 91 -14.73 -8.91 16.40
CA LYS A 91 -15.63 -10.06 16.32
C LYS A 91 -17.05 -9.60 16.67
N LEU A 92 -17.98 -9.91 15.78
CA LEU A 92 -19.41 -9.72 15.95
C LEU A 92 -20.03 -11.06 16.36
N THR A 93 -21.36 -11.13 16.43
CA THR A 93 -22.08 -12.39 16.67
C THR A 93 -22.14 -13.26 15.41
N ASN A 94 -22.34 -14.57 15.56
CA ASN A 94 -22.57 -15.53 14.47
C ASN A 94 -21.40 -15.60 13.48
N SER A 95 -20.17 -15.76 13.98
CA SER A 95 -18.95 -15.93 13.17
C SER A 95 -18.70 -14.82 12.16
N ARG A 96 -19.12 -13.61 12.50
CA ARG A 96 -18.92 -12.39 11.70
C ARG A 96 -17.75 -11.60 12.25
N TYR A 97 -16.93 -11.07 11.35
CA TYR A 97 -15.77 -10.28 11.70
C TYR A 97 -15.80 -8.97 10.92
N GLN A 98 -15.62 -7.87 11.63
CA GLN A 98 -15.45 -6.55 11.06
C GLN A 98 -13.97 -6.19 11.07
N ILE A 99 -13.44 -5.86 9.89
CA ILE A 99 -12.08 -5.37 9.68
C ILE A 99 -12.21 -3.89 9.33
N ASP A 100 -11.68 -3.01 10.19
CA ASP A 100 -11.62 -1.56 9.94
C ASP A 100 -10.20 -1.17 9.55
N PHE A 101 -10.02 -0.48 8.42
CA PHE A 101 -8.72 0.04 8.02
C PHE A 101 -8.43 1.34 8.78
N LEU A 102 -7.31 1.40 9.51
CA LEU A 102 -6.94 2.56 10.34
C LEU A 102 -6.82 3.84 9.51
N LEU A 103 -6.28 3.69 8.30
CA LEU A 103 -6.38 4.68 7.25
C LEU A 103 -7.27 4.07 6.15
N PRO A 104 -8.37 4.72 5.73
CA PRO A 104 -9.15 4.23 4.60
C PRO A 104 -8.33 4.17 3.31
N PHE A 105 -8.78 3.36 2.36
CA PHE A 105 -8.39 3.49 0.96
C PHE A 105 -9.11 4.69 0.33
N LYS A 106 -8.58 5.24 -0.76
CA LYS A 106 -9.22 6.35 -1.49
C LYS A 106 -10.52 5.94 -2.19
N ALA A 107 -10.60 4.68 -2.61
CA ALA A 107 -11.81 4.04 -3.15
C ALA A 107 -11.97 2.63 -2.56
N VAL A 108 -13.06 1.95 -2.89
CA VAL A 108 -13.29 0.58 -2.42
C VAL A 108 -12.15 -0.33 -2.94
N PRO A 109 -11.41 -1.03 -2.07
CA PRO A 109 -10.31 -1.90 -2.50
C PRO A 109 -10.82 -3.22 -3.09
N SER A 110 -9.97 -3.89 -3.86
CA SER A 110 -10.11 -5.32 -4.12
C SER A 110 -9.57 -6.10 -2.91
N ILE A 111 -10.32 -7.07 -2.41
CA ILE A 111 -9.94 -7.85 -1.24
C ILE A 111 -10.23 -9.33 -1.44
N THR A 112 -9.32 -10.18 -0.97
CA THR A 112 -9.51 -11.62 -0.90
C THR A 112 -9.34 -12.10 0.54
N PHE A 113 -10.07 -13.15 0.90
CA PHE A 113 -10.00 -13.83 2.18
C PHE A 113 -9.74 -15.31 1.95
N THR A 114 -9.08 -15.95 2.90
CA THR A 114 -8.85 -17.39 2.88
C THR A 114 -8.92 -17.90 4.31
N ALA A 115 -9.90 -18.79 4.57
CA ALA A 115 -9.95 -19.57 5.80
C ALA A 115 -8.77 -20.53 5.84
N GLY A 116 -8.25 -20.82 7.03
CA GLY A 116 -7.17 -21.80 7.15
C GLY A 116 -6.95 -22.26 8.57
N GLU A 117 -6.51 -23.50 8.72
CA GLU A 117 -6.09 -24.10 9.98
C GLU A 117 -4.55 -24.14 9.98
N LEU A 118 -3.90 -23.57 10.99
CA LEU A 118 -2.43 -23.53 11.03
C LEU A 118 -1.80 -24.88 11.34
N THR A 119 -2.57 -25.81 11.92
CA THR A 119 -2.09 -27.10 12.44
C THR A 119 -2.71 -28.33 11.80
N ALA A 120 -3.64 -28.18 10.84
CA ALA A 120 -4.21 -29.29 10.09
C ALA A 120 -3.17 -29.86 9.13
N LEU A 121 -2.65 -31.05 9.45
CA LEU A 121 -1.85 -31.84 8.51
C LEU A 121 -2.69 -32.87 7.76
N ASN A 122 -3.77 -33.38 8.37
CA ASN A 122 -4.60 -34.46 7.82
C ASN A 122 -6.12 -34.29 8.07
N SER A 123 -6.52 -33.21 8.72
CA SER A 123 -7.93 -32.80 8.87
C SER A 123 -8.19 -31.67 7.87
N TYR A 124 -9.02 -31.92 6.87
CA TYR A 124 -9.44 -30.88 5.94
C TYR A 124 -10.63 -30.17 6.56
N GLU A 125 -10.45 -28.91 6.91
CA GLU A 125 -11.55 -28.02 7.23
C GLU A 125 -12.08 -27.43 5.93
N ASP A 126 -13.40 -27.39 5.77
CA ASP A 126 -14.06 -26.94 4.54
C ASP A 126 -14.64 -25.53 4.68
N ASN A 127 -14.28 -24.83 5.76
CA ASN A 127 -14.72 -23.48 6.07
C ASN A 127 -14.43 -22.48 4.94
N VAL A 128 -15.42 -21.64 4.64
CA VAL A 128 -15.34 -20.60 3.61
C VAL A 128 -15.61 -19.21 4.20
N VAL A 129 -14.89 -18.20 3.71
CA VAL A 129 -15.08 -16.80 4.11
C VAL A 129 -15.87 -16.05 3.06
N ASN A 130 -17.04 -15.53 3.44
CA ASN A 130 -17.90 -14.72 2.58
C ASN A 130 -17.83 -13.23 2.98
N ILE A 131 -17.68 -12.35 2.00
CA ILE A 131 -17.75 -10.90 2.22
C ILE A 131 -19.21 -10.47 2.23
N ILE A 132 -19.69 -9.97 3.38
CA ILE A 132 -21.08 -9.50 3.53
C ILE A 132 -21.22 -8.00 3.36
N SER A 133 -20.13 -7.23 3.52
CA SER A 133 -20.09 -5.80 3.20
C SER A 133 -18.67 -5.33 2.95
N LEU A 134 -18.48 -4.44 1.98
CA LEU A 134 -17.17 -3.85 1.68
C LEU A 134 -17.30 -2.35 1.37
N SER A 135 -16.45 -1.56 2.00
CA SER A 135 -16.26 -0.12 1.75
C SER A 135 -14.78 0.21 1.67
N ASN A 136 -14.45 1.48 1.43
CA ASN A 136 -13.06 1.94 1.43
C ASN A 136 -12.41 1.95 2.83
N SER A 137 -13.20 1.86 3.90
CA SER A 137 -12.73 1.90 5.29
C SER A 137 -12.99 0.61 6.07
N ARG A 138 -13.82 -0.29 5.54
CA ARG A 138 -14.26 -1.48 6.28
C ARG A 138 -14.56 -2.66 5.35
N ALA A 139 -14.21 -3.85 5.80
CA ALA A 139 -14.77 -5.10 5.31
C ALA A 139 -15.49 -5.82 6.46
N THR A 140 -16.63 -6.43 6.17
CA THR A 140 -17.26 -7.36 7.10
C THR A 140 -17.40 -8.70 6.40
N VAL A 141 -16.97 -9.75 7.09
CA VAL A 141 -17.04 -11.12 6.59
C VAL A 141 -17.83 -11.99 7.54
N ILE A 142 -18.31 -13.11 7.02
CA ILE A 142 -18.88 -14.22 7.77
C ILE A 142 -18.14 -15.50 7.36
N ILE A 143 -17.91 -16.39 8.31
CA ILE A 143 -17.34 -17.69 8.06
C ILE A 143 -18.47 -18.71 8.10
N HIS A 144 -18.58 -19.48 7.03
CA HIS A 144 -19.50 -20.61 6.94
C HIS A 144 -18.73 -21.90 7.05
N ASP A 145 -19.33 -22.83 7.77
CA ASP A 145 -19.04 -24.26 7.67
C ASP A 145 -19.72 -24.78 6.41
N ASN A 146 -18.98 -25.50 5.57
CA ASN A 146 -19.45 -25.94 4.26
C ASN A 146 -20.28 -27.25 4.34
N GLU A 147 -20.60 -27.73 5.55
CA GLU A 147 -21.61 -28.77 5.80
C GLU A 147 -23.09 -28.33 5.63
N GLY A 148 -23.37 -27.04 5.34
CA GLY A 148 -24.72 -26.61 4.96
C GLY A 148 -24.97 -25.10 4.92
N GLU A 149 -26.01 -24.68 4.17
CA GLU A 149 -26.45 -23.28 4.16
C GLU A 149 -26.83 -22.83 5.58
N ASN A 150 -26.16 -21.78 6.07
CA ASN A 150 -26.34 -21.14 7.38
C ASN A 150 -25.63 -21.78 8.59
N ASN A 151 -24.84 -22.84 8.39
CA ASN A 151 -23.88 -23.24 9.41
C ASN A 151 -22.75 -22.20 9.42
N VAL A 152 -22.46 -21.67 10.61
CA VAL A 152 -21.42 -20.64 10.80
C VAL A 152 -20.52 -21.08 11.94
N GLU A 153 -19.22 -20.94 11.74
CA GLU A 153 -18.22 -21.37 12.70
C GLU A 153 -17.14 -20.30 12.81
N ASP A 154 -16.68 -20.04 14.03
CA ASP A 154 -15.57 -19.15 14.26
C ASP A 154 -14.28 -19.81 13.80
N PHE A 155 -13.49 -19.13 12.96
CA PHE A 155 -12.31 -19.76 12.37
C PHE A 155 -11.19 -18.77 12.09
N TRP A 156 -9.97 -19.27 11.99
CA TRP A 156 -8.84 -18.45 11.58
C TRP A 156 -8.93 -18.13 10.09
N PHE A 157 -8.56 -16.91 9.72
CA PHE A 157 -8.47 -16.51 8.31
C PHE A 157 -7.37 -15.51 8.04
N SER A 158 -6.97 -15.44 6.77
CA SER A 158 -6.07 -14.43 6.24
C SER A 158 -6.78 -13.57 5.19
N PHE A 159 -6.28 -12.36 4.96
CA PHE A 159 -6.77 -11.49 3.91
C PHE A 159 -5.66 -10.62 3.31
N ILE A 160 -5.89 -10.21 2.07
CA ILE A 160 -5.11 -9.17 1.38
C ILE A 160 -6.09 -8.20 0.73
N ALA A 161 -5.96 -6.92 1.06
CA ALA A 161 -6.69 -5.80 0.48
C ALA A 161 -5.73 -4.91 -0.32
N VAL A 162 -6.09 -4.63 -1.56
CA VAL A 162 -5.33 -3.79 -2.49
C VAL A 162 -6.25 -2.74 -3.08
N GLY A 163 -5.85 -1.48 -3.04
CA GLY A 163 -6.66 -0.41 -3.60
C GLY A 163 -5.90 0.90 -3.67
N PRO A 164 -6.48 1.93 -4.31
CA PRO A 164 -5.83 3.23 -4.45
C PRO A 164 -5.58 3.86 -3.08
N ARG A 165 -4.40 4.47 -2.94
CA ARG A 165 -3.97 5.16 -1.73
C ARG A 165 -4.72 6.48 -1.53
#